data_AF-A0A7K6UHB4-F1
#
_entry.id   AF-A0A7K6UHB4-F1
#
_cell.length_a   1.000
_cell.length_b   1.000
_cell.length_c   1.000
_cell.angle_alpha   90.00
_cell.angle_beta   90.00
_cell.angle_gamma   90.00
#
_symmetry.space_group_name_H-M   'P 1'
#
loop_
_entity.id
_entity.type
_entity.pdbx_description
1 polymer ?
#
loop_
_entity_poly.entity_id
_entity_poly.type
_entity_poly.pdbx_seq_one_letter_code
_entity_poly.pdbx_strand_id
1 'polypeptide(L)'
;VSRHLVRPLIRMSLALQHQVQELTSLLLQKDAEIEDYRESGAALSRDRLRTEPFQEEMFQQNFMAKSLPQMCGAREGQAFASALRQLYTAVTQQEVKQARKRQRSEDTEDPGPTAETTEHPCLLPPSQEDETASCSKGTTPASSPAQKPRLPAAKAKPKKAKGLFS
;
A
#
# COMPACT_ATOMS: atom_id res chain seq x y z
N VAL A 1 1.85 -2.21 32.61
CA VAL A 1 2.17 -1.14 31.62
C VAL A 1 2.32 -1.68 30.19
N SER A 2 3.09 -2.76 29.94
CA SER A 2 3.40 -3.23 28.58
C SER A 2 2.20 -3.63 27.71
N ARG A 3 1.19 -4.33 28.27
CA ARG A 3 0.02 -4.82 27.52
C ARG A 3 -0.98 -3.75 27.07
N HIS A 4 -1.15 -2.68 27.86
CA HIS A 4 -2.17 -1.67 27.61
C HIS A 4 -1.61 -0.34 27.12
N LEU A 5 -0.29 -0.16 27.12
CA LEU A 5 0.32 1.09 26.66
C LEU A 5 1.41 0.80 25.64
N VAL A 6 2.48 0.12 26.03
CA VAL A 6 3.66 -0.04 25.17
C VAL A 6 3.32 -0.77 23.86
N ARG A 7 2.69 -1.95 23.94
CA ARG A 7 2.37 -2.75 22.74
C ARG A 7 1.38 -2.02 21.82
N PRO A 8 0.25 -1.50 22.30
CA PRO A 8 -0.66 -0.74 21.45
C PRO A 8 0.00 0.49 20.82
N LEU A 9 0.77 1.29 21.57
CA LEU A 9 1.40 2.51 21.04
C LEU A 9 2.45 2.21 19.98
N ILE A 10 3.26 1.15 20.14
CA ILE A 10 4.19 0.71 19.10
C ILE A 10 3.43 0.32 17.83
N ARG A 11 2.36 -0.47 17.95
CA ARG A 11 1.53 -0.88 16.81
C ARG A 11 0.85 0.31 16.13
N MET A 12 0.37 1.27 16.90
CA MET A 12 -0.19 2.52 16.36
C MET A 12 0.87 3.31 15.59
N SER A 13 2.09 3.42 16.12
CA SER A 13 3.19 4.12 15.45
C SER A 13 3.53 3.47 14.10
N LEU A 14 3.57 2.14 14.05
CA LEU A 14 3.76 1.39 12.81
C LEU A 14 2.59 1.60 11.82
N ALA A 15 1.35 1.58 12.30
CA ALA A 15 0.18 1.81 11.46
C ALA A 15 0.15 3.23 10.88
N LEU A 16 0.49 4.24 11.68
CA LEU A 16 0.60 5.63 11.23
C LEU A 16 1.75 5.78 10.21
N GLN A 17 2.88 5.12 10.43
CA GLN A 17 3.99 5.12 9.47
C GLN A 17 3.56 4.54 8.11
N HIS A 18 2.80 3.44 8.13
CA HIS A 18 2.24 2.86 6.89
C HIS A 18 1.28 3.83 6.20
N GLN A 19 0.39 4.50 6.95
CA GLN A 19 -0.49 5.51 6.39
C GLN A 19 0.27 6.65 5.72
N VAL A 20 1.38 7.12 6.33
CA VAL A 20 2.24 8.15 5.71
C VAL A 20 2.83 7.66 4.39
N GLN A 21 3.26 6.40 4.31
CA GLN A 21 3.78 5.81 3.08
C GLN A 21 2.70 5.70 1.99
N GLU A 22 1.49 5.24 2.34
CA GLU A 22 0.36 5.16 1.41
C GLU A 22 -0.04 6.54 0.88
N LEU A 23 -0.11 7.55 1.76
CA LEU A 23 -0.40 8.93 1.37
C LEU A 23 0.70 9.52 0.49
N THR A 24 1.96 9.22 0.79
CA THR A 24 3.10 9.64 -0.05
C THR A 24 2.98 9.05 -1.45
N SER A 25 2.73 7.75 -1.57
CA SER A 25 2.51 7.11 -2.87
C SER A 25 1.32 7.71 -3.62
N LEU A 26 0.23 8.04 -2.92
CA LEU A 26 -0.94 8.66 -3.52
C LEU A 26 -0.64 10.08 -4.03
N LEU A 27 0.13 10.87 -3.28
CA LEU A 27 0.54 12.21 -3.69
C LEU A 27 1.44 12.16 -4.93
N LEU A 28 2.42 11.26 -4.96
CA LEU A 28 3.27 11.06 -6.14
C LEU A 28 2.46 10.62 -7.37
N GLN A 29 1.47 9.76 -7.18
CA GLN A 29 0.55 9.38 -8.25
C GLN A 29 -0.26 10.57 -8.76
N LYS A 30 -0.70 11.46 -7.86
CA LYS A 30 -1.44 12.67 -8.23
C LYS A 30 -0.56 13.69 -8.95
N ASP A 31 0.70 13.83 -8.57
CA ASP A 31 1.64 14.68 -9.30
C ASP A 31 1.91 14.17 -10.70
N ALA A 32 2.06 12.84 -10.87
CA ALA A 32 2.18 12.22 -12.19
C ALA A 32 0.94 12.46 -13.05
N GLU A 33 -0.27 12.35 -12.48
CA GLU A 33 -1.53 12.66 -13.16
C GLU A 33 -1.60 14.14 -13.57
N ILE A 34 -1.19 15.07 -12.70
CA ILE A 34 -1.14 16.50 -13.01
C ILE A 34 -0.15 16.77 -14.15
N GLU A 35 1.01 16.12 -14.16
CA GLU A 35 2.00 16.30 -15.22
C GLU A 35 1.50 15.75 -16.56
N ASP A 36 0.82 14.59 -16.58
CA ASP A 36 0.18 14.04 -17.79
C ASP A 36 -0.84 15.02 -18.40
N TYR A 37 -1.65 15.68 -17.56
CA TYR A 37 -2.56 16.73 -18.02
C TYR A 37 -1.81 17.90 -18.67
N ARG A 38 -0.67 18.31 -18.10
CA ARG A 38 0.14 19.41 -18.63
C ARG A 38 0.80 19.03 -19.94
N GLU A 39 1.35 17.82 -20.04
CA GLU A 39 1.94 17.27 -21.27
C GLU A 39 0.91 17.12 -22.38
N SER A 40 -0.34 16.79 -22.02
CA SER A 40 -1.49 16.75 -22.93
C SER A 40 -2.00 18.14 -23.37
N GLY A 41 -1.38 19.22 -22.89
CA GLY A 41 -1.72 20.61 -23.24
C GLY A 41 -2.87 21.21 -22.43
N ALA A 42 -3.31 20.56 -21.34
CA ALA A 42 -4.27 21.18 -20.42
C ALA A 42 -3.62 22.35 -19.67
N ALA A 43 -4.33 23.47 -19.61
CA ALA A 43 -3.91 24.65 -18.86
C ALA A 43 -4.88 24.90 -17.70
N LEU A 44 -4.33 25.27 -16.54
CA LEU A 44 -5.14 25.69 -15.40
C LEU A 44 -5.85 27.01 -15.70
N SER A 45 -7.16 27.08 -15.47
CA SER A 45 -7.90 28.34 -15.58
C SER A 45 -7.66 29.28 -14.39
N ARG A 46 -7.17 28.75 -13.26
CA ARG A 46 -6.94 29.49 -12.02
C ARG A 46 -5.58 29.12 -11.43
N ASP A 47 -4.59 29.99 -11.59
CA ASP A 47 -3.21 29.72 -11.19
C ASP A 47 -3.04 29.42 -9.69
N ARG A 48 -3.89 30.00 -8.82
CA ARG A 48 -3.87 29.74 -7.38
C ARG A 48 -4.18 28.30 -6.97
N LEU A 49 -4.68 27.47 -7.89
CA LEU A 49 -4.93 26.05 -7.65
C LEU A 49 -3.71 25.18 -7.95
N ARG A 50 -2.66 25.75 -8.56
CA ARG A 50 -1.42 25.05 -8.81
C ARG A 50 -0.75 24.68 -7.49
N THR A 51 -0.39 23.41 -7.37
CA THR A 51 0.43 22.89 -6.28
C THR A 51 1.86 22.68 -6.80
N GLU A 52 2.83 22.81 -5.90
CA GLU A 52 4.20 22.35 -6.17
C GLU A 52 4.24 20.82 -6.08
N PRO A 53 5.10 20.15 -6.87
CA PRO A 53 5.28 18.70 -6.77
C PRO A 53 5.66 18.29 -5.36
N PHE A 54 5.04 17.22 -4.88
CA PHE A 54 5.32 16.66 -3.57
C PHE A 54 6.74 16.09 -3.52
N GLN A 55 7.50 16.50 -2.50
CA GLN A 55 8.85 16.02 -2.22
C GLN A 55 8.89 15.45 -0.80
N GLU A 56 9.06 14.14 -0.69
CA GLU A 56 8.97 13.43 0.59
C GLU A 56 10.04 13.92 1.58
N GLU A 57 11.28 14.03 1.14
CA GLU A 57 12.40 14.43 2.01
C GLU A 57 12.21 15.86 2.54
N MET A 58 11.78 16.78 1.68
CA MET A 58 11.51 18.16 2.08
C MET A 58 10.34 18.23 3.07
N PHE A 59 9.28 17.46 2.82
CA PHE A 59 8.15 17.34 3.73
C PHE A 59 8.60 16.82 5.12
N GLN A 60 9.36 15.73 5.15
CA GLN A 60 9.86 15.14 6.40
C GLN A 60 10.77 16.13 7.16
N GLN A 61 11.69 16.80 6.47
CA GLN A 61 12.56 17.82 7.10
C GLN A 61 11.74 18.97 7.67
N ASN A 62 10.77 19.49 6.91
CA ASN A 62 9.91 20.58 7.35
C ASN A 62 9.03 20.18 8.54
N PHE A 63 8.53 18.95 8.54
CA PHE A 63 7.78 18.39 9.66
C PHE A 63 8.64 18.32 10.93
N MET A 64 9.87 17.80 10.83
CA MET A 64 10.79 17.70 11.99
C MET A 64 11.19 19.08 12.52
N ALA A 65 11.41 20.06 11.65
CA ALA A 65 11.85 21.39 12.05
C ALA A 65 10.73 22.27 12.62
N LYS A 66 9.49 22.15 12.10
CA LYS A 66 8.40 23.09 12.41
C LYS A 66 7.22 22.44 13.13
N SER A 67 6.72 21.32 12.61
CA SER A 67 5.50 20.69 13.13
C SER A 67 5.75 19.90 14.40
N LEU A 68 6.84 19.13 14.47
CA LEU A 68 7.14 18.28 15.62
C LEU A 68 7.30 19.10 16.92
N PRO A 69 8.07 20.20 16.98
CA PRO A 69 8.17 21.01 18.19
C PRO A 69 6.81 21.58 18.66
N GLN A 70 5.94 21.96 17.72
CA GLN A 70 4.61 22.46 18.03
C GLN A 70 3.72 21.38 18.67
N MET A 71 3.82 20.13 18.19
CA MET A 71 3.04 19.02 18.74
C MET A 71 3.55 18.55 20.11
N CYS A 72 4.86 18.61 20.34
CA CYS A 72 5.47 18.25 21.63
C CYS A 72 5.23 19.28 22.74
N GLY A 73 4.67 20.45 22.43
CA GLY A 73 4.34 21.49 23.42
C GLY A 73 2.90 21.43 23.97
N ALA A 74 2.06 20.49 23.53
CA ALA A 74 0.64 20.45 23.84
C ALA A 74 0.29 19.42 24.93
N ARG A 75 -0.51 19.83 25.94
CA ARG A 75 -1.01 18.99 27.06
C ARG A 75 -1.50 17.62 26.55
N GLU A 76 -0.72 16.58 26.83
CA GLU A 76 -0.65 15.33 26.07
C GLU A 76 -1.91 14.45 26.19
N GLY A 77 -2.68 14.60 27.27
CA GLY A 77 -3.82 13.72 27.56
C GLY A 77 -5.05 13.98 26.66
N GLN A 78 -5.33 15.23 26.32
CA GLN A 78 -6.56 15.58 25.57
C GLN A 78 -6.41 15.30 24.08
N ALA A 79 -5.25 15.56 23.50
CA ALA A 79 -4.96 15.30 22.09
C ALA A 79 -5.05 13.80 21.75
N PHE A 80 -4.58 12.94 22.66
CA PHE A 80 -4.73 11.50 22.49
C PHE A 80 -6.21 11.06 22.47
N ALA A 81 -7.00 11.56 23.43
CA ALA A 81 -8.40 11.18 23.56
C ALA A 81 -9.26 11.61 22.35
N SER A 82 -8.94 12.75 21.73
CA SER A 82 -9.66 13.28 20.57
C SER A 82 -9.21 12.65 19.24
N ALA A 83 -7.91 12.48 19.01
CA ALA A 83 -7.39 12.08 17.70
C ALA A 83 -7.00 10.59 17.60
N LEU A 84 -6.48 9.99 18.67
CA LEU A 84 -5.81 8.69 18.62
C LEU A 84 -6.59 7.55 19.29
N ARG A 85 -7.60 7.86 20.11
CA ARG A 85 -8.39 6.86 20.86
C ARG A 85 -9.05 5.80 19.97
N GLN A 86 -9.55 6.18 18.80
CA GLN A 86 -10.16 5.24 17.86
C GLN A 86 -9.13 4.24 17.33
N LEU A 87 -7.96 4.71 16.92
CA LEU A 87 -6.87 3.86 16.43
C LEU A 87 -6.37 2.93 17.54
N TYR A 88 -6.19 3.44 18.77
CA TYR A 88 -5.84 2.62 19.93
C TYR A 88 -6.87 1.49 20.17
N THR A 89 -8.16 1.82 20.11
CA THR A 89 -9.25 0.85 20.31
C THR A 89 -9.24 -0.22 19.22
N ALA A 90 -9.04 0.17 17.96
CA ALA A 90 -8.94 -0.76 16.85
C ALA A 90 -7.72 -1.70 16.99
N VAL A 91 -6.55 -1.15 17.33
CA VAL A 91 -5.32 -1.92 17.54
C VAL A 91 -5.47 -2.91 18.68
N THR A 92 -5.97 -2.48 19.85
CA THR A 92 -6.17 -3.36 21.00
C THR A 92 -7.18 -4.47 20.74
N GLN A 93 -8.29 -4.16 20.06
CA GLN A 93 -9.25 -5.18 19.63
C GLN A 93 -8.62 -6.19 18.66
N GLN A 94 -7.80 -5.73 17.72
CA GLN A 94 -7.11 -6.60 16.78
C GLN A 94 -6.10 -7.51 17.50
N GLU A 95 -5.38 -7.01 18.50
CA GLU A 95 -4.48 -7.83 19.30
C GLU A 95 -5.22 -8.93 20.07
N VAL A 96 -6.37 -8.62 20.67
CA VAL A 96 -7.21 -9.61 21.37
C VAL A 96 -7.73 -10.67 20.40
N LYS A 97 -8.19 -10.26 19.20
CA LYS A 97 -8.63 -11.19 18.15
C LYS A 97 -7.51 -12.13 17.72
N GLN A 98 -6.30 -11.60 17.51
CA GLN A 98 -5.14 -12.39 17.11
C GLN A 98 -4.67 -13.34 18.22
N ALA A 99 -4.71 -12.92 19.48
CA ALA A 99 -4.39 -13.79 20.62
C ALA A 99 -5.36 -14.98 20.72
N ARG A 100 -6.66 -14.73 20.55
CA ARG A 100 -7.68 -15.79 20.52
C ARG A 100 -7.51 -16.75 19.34
N LYS A 101 -7.16 -16.23 18.16
CA LYS A 101 -6.88 -17.07 16.98
C LYS A 101 -5.72 -18.04 17.23
N ARG A 102 -4.66 -17.58 17.91
CA ARG A 102 -3.50 -18.42 18.27
C ARG A 102 -3.89 -19.52 19.24
N GLN A 103 -4.59 -19.18 20.32
CA GLN A 103 -5.04 -20.16 21.32
C GLN A 103 -5.96 -21.24 20.72
N ARG A 104 -6.87 -20.86 19.82
CA ARG A 104 -7.75 -21.83 19.15
C ARG A 104 -7.00 -22.75 18.17
N SER A 105 -5.87 -22.30 17.64
CA SER A 105 -5.03 -23.09 16.74
C SER A 105 -4.16 -24.12 17.48
N GLU A 106 -3.91 -23.91 18.78
CA GLU A 106 -3.09 -24.78 19.62
C GLU A 106 -3.91 -25.90 20.29
N ASP A 107 -5.23 -25.71 20.45
CA ASP A 107 -6.15 -26.65 21.10
C ASP A 107 -6.74 -27.70 20.14
N THR A 108 -6.16 -27.83 18.94
CA THR A 108 -6.51 -28.86 17.93
C THR A 108 -5.34 -29.82 17.76
N GLU A 109 -4.77 -30.30 18.87
CA GLU A 109 -3.97 -31.52 18.90
C GLU A 109 -4.65 -32.49 19.87
N ASP A 110 -5.37 -33.43 19.27
CA ASP A 110 -6.04 -34.56 19.91
C ASP A 110 -5.01 -35.45 20.64
N PRO A 111 -5.25 -35.90 21.89
CA PRO A 111 -4.40 -36.87 22.56
C PRO A 111 -4.68 -38.27 22.00
N GLY A 112 -3.97 -38.63 20.92
CA GLY A 112 -3.97 -39.99 20.38
C GLY A 112 -3.33 -40.98 21.37
N PRO A 113 -3.92 -42.19 21.55
CA PRO A 113 -3.55 -43.11 22.62
C PRO A 113 -2.23 -43.84 22.34
N THR A 114 -1.51 -44.08 23.43
CA THR A 114 -0.35 -44.96 23.57
C THR A 114 -0.55 -46.31 22.88
N ALA A 115 0.33 -46.65 21.92
CA ALA A 115 0.68 -48.03 21.61
C ALA A 115 2.07 -48.09 20.95
N GLU A 116 2.84 -49.06 21.40
CA GLU A 116 4.30 -49.16 21.37
C GLU A 116 4.86 -49.74 20.04
N THR A 117 6.18 -49.60 19.86
CA THR A 117 7.12 -50.64 19.37
C THR A 117 7.85 -50.35 18.04
N THR A 118 9.07 -49.82 18.20
CA THR A 118 10.38 -50.39 17.79
C THR A 118 10.66 -50.77 16.31
N GLU A 119 11.80 -50.24 15.83
CA GLU A 119 12.76 -50.75 14.82
C GLU A 119 12.78 -50.17 13.39
N HIS A 120 13.75 -49.26 13.21
CA HIS A 120 14.59 -49.12 12.01
C HIS A 120 15.44 -50.40 11.82
N PRO A 121 15.83 -50.82 10.59
CA PRO A 121 16.98 -50.16 9.95
C PRO A 121 16.95 -50.01 8.41
N CYS A 122 17.84 -49.12 7.97
CA CYS A 122 18.15 -48.66 6.62
C CYS A 122 18.79 -49.74 5.72
N LEU A 123 18.52 -49.72 4.41
CA LEU A 123 19.43 -50.23 3.37
C LEU A 123 19.48 -49.26 2.17
N LEU A 124 20.72 -49.00 1.75
CA LEU A 124 21.23 -48.00 0.80
C LEU A 124 21.10 -48.43 -0.70
N PRO A 125 21.42 -47.54 -1.67
CA PRO A 125 21.15 -47.62 -3.12
C PRO A 125 22.37 -48.27 -3.87
N PRO A 126 22.67 -48.17 -5.20
CA PRO A 126 22.53 -47.08 -6.21
C PRO A 126 22.04 -47.61 -7.59
N SER A 127 21.81 -46.81 -8.64
CA SER A 127 22.82 -46.31 -9.59
C SER A 127 22.06 -45.65 -10.76
N GLN A 128 22.46 -44.43 -11.19
CA GLN A 128 23.15 -44.18 -12.48
C GLN A 128 22.16 -43.77 -13.59
N GLU A 129 22.33 -42.77 -14.48
CA GLU A 129 23.40 -41.83 -14.93
C GLU A 129 22.62 -40.65 -15.58
N ASP A 130 23.01 -39.39 -15.40
CA ASP A 130 23.91 -38.63 -16.31
C ASP A 130 23.25 -38.43 -17.70
N GLU A 131 23.12 -37.24 -18.27
CA GLU A 131 24.20 -36.33 -18.62
C GLU A 131 23.62 -35.01 -19.15
N THR A 132 24.49 -34.03 -19.20
CA THR A 132 24.34 -32.62 -19.53
C THR A 132 24.06 -32.29 -21.00
N ALA A 133 23.70 -31.00 -21.25
CA ALA A 133 23.87 -30.16 -22.45
C ALA A 133 22.57 -29.40 -22.83
N SER A 134 22.53 -28.24 -23.47
CA SER A 134 23.44 -27.11 -23.74
C SER A 134 22.57 -26.07 -24.48
N CYS A 135 23.06 -24.82 -24.52
CA CYS A 135 22.45 -23.61 -25.06
C CYS A 135 22.28 -23.60 -26.60
N SER A 136 21.23 -22.95 -27.14
CA SER A 136 21.33 -21.73 -27.98
C SER A 136 20.15 -21.46 -28.95
N LYS A 137 19.90 -20.15 -29.16
CA LYS A 137 19.41 -19.41 -30.38
C LYS A 137 18.07 -19.82 -31.01
N GLY A 138 17.19 -18.93 -31.48
CA GLY A 138 17.21 -17.48 -31.68
C GLY A 138 16.05 -17.04 -32.58
N THR A 139 15.91 -15.71 -32.75
CA THR A 139 15.36 -15.02 -33.94
C THR A 139 13.84 -14.78 -34.04
N THR A 140 13.42 -13.59 -33.60
CA THR A 140 12.39 -12.74 -34.27
C THR A 140 12.92 -12.27 -35.64
N PRO A 141 12.12 -11.97 -36.70
CA PRO A 141 11.24 -10.78 -36.73
C PRO A 141 10.02 -10.78 -37.72
N ALA A 142 9.31 -9.64 -37.73
CA ALA A 142 8.46 -9.08 -38.81
C ALA A 142 7.05 -9.70 -38.98
N SER A 143 5.98 -9.00 -39.39
CA SER A 143 5.67 -7.60 -39.68
C SER A 143 4.15 -7.56 -40.02
N SER A 144 3.48 -6.48 -39.59
CA SER A 144 2.17 -5.85 -39.92
C SER A 144 1.49 -6.18 -41.29
N PRO A 145 0.15 -5.91 -41.53
CA PRO A 145 -0.48 -4.61 -41.19
C PRO A 145 -2.00 -4.50 -40.91
N ALA A 146 -2.31 -3.38 -40.22
CA ALA A 146 -3.41 -2.42 -40.37
C ALA A 146 -4.86 -2.91 -40.48
N GLN A 147 -5.73 -2.48 -39.55
CA GLN A 147 -7.01 -1.81 -39.87
C GLN A 147 -7.44 -0.82 -38.78
N LYS A 148 -7.91 0.35 -39.23
CA LYS A 148 -8.27 1.56 -38.50
C LYS A 148 -9.78 1.76 -38.67
N PRO A 149 -10.61 1.84 -37.62
CA PRO A 149 -11.98 2.30 -37.79
C PRO A 149 -12.03 3.83 -37.77
N ARG A 150 -12.53 4.40 -38.87
CA ARG A 150 -12.73 5.83 -39.08
C ARG A 150 -13.96 6.33 -38.30
N LEU A 151 -13.84 7.53 -37.73
CA LEU A 151 -14.95 8.34 -37.20
C LEU A 151 -15.82 8.88 -38.35
N PRO A 152 -17.15 8.96 -38.18
CA PRO A 152 -17.99 9.84 -38.99
C PRO A 152 -18.05 11.25 -38.39
N ALA A 153 -17.72 12.24 -39.21
CA ALA A 153 -18.00 13.64 -38.94
C ALA A 153 -19.47 13.95 -39.26
N ALA A 154 -20.18 14.59 -38.34
CA ALA A 154 -21.43 15.29 -38.61
C ALA A 154 -21.38 16.70 -38.02
N LYS A 155 -21.53 17.69 -38.90
CA LYS A 155 -21.56 19.12 -38.57
C LYS A 155 -22.87 19.47 -37.86
N ALA A 156 -22.80 20.23 -36.76
CA ALA A 156 -23.92 21.03 -36.27
C ALA A 156 -23.41 22.41 -35.83
N LYS A 157 -24.03 23.46 -36.38
CA LYS A 157 -23.79 24.89 -36.11
C LYS A 157 -24.34 25.31 -34.72
N PRO A 158 -23.85 26.43 -34.14
CA PRO A 158 -24.07 26.76 -32.73
C PRO A 158 -25.45 27.37 -32.46
N LYS A 159 -26.02 27.13 -31.27
CA LYS A 159 -27.14 27.88 -30.71
C LYS A 159 -26.73 28.55 -29.40
N LYS A 160 -27.03 29.86 -29.31
CA LYS A 160 -26.72 30.79 -28.21
C LYS A 160 -27.45 30.46 -26.89
N ALA A 161 -26.83 30.95 -25.81
CA ALA A 161 -27.09 30.77 -24.39
C ALA A 161 -28.47 31.23 -23.85
N LYS A 162 -28.82 30.70 -22.67
CA LYS A 162 -29.55 31.40 -21.60
C LYS A 162 -29.02 30.89 -20.25
N GLY A 163 -28.55 31.83 -19.43
CA GLY A 163 -27.93 31.57 -18.14
C GLY A 163 -28.89 30.94 -17.14
N LEU A 164 -28.36 30.04 -16.31
CA LEU A 164 -29.02 29.47 -15.14
C LEU A 164 -28.21 29.87 -13.90
N PHE A 165 -28.23 31.16 -13.62
CA PHE A 165 -28.10 31.66 -12.25
C PHE A 165 -29.37 32.46 -11.99
N SER A 166 -30.19 31.94 -11.09
CA SER A 166 -31.20 32.65 -10.32
C SER A 166 -31.06 32.18 -8.89
#